data_AF-A0A0B6YP05-F1
#
_entry.id   AF-A0A0B6YP05-F1
#
_cell.length_a   1.000
_cell.length_b   1.000
_cell.length_c   1.000
_cell.angle_alpha   90.00
_cell.angle_beta   90.00
_cell.angle_gamma   90.00
#
_symmetry.space_group_name_H-M   'P 1'
#
loop_
_entity.id
_entity.type
_entity.pdbx_description
1 polymer ?
#
loop_
_entity_poly.entity_id
_entity_poly.type
_entity_poly.pdbx_seq_one_letter_code
_entity_poly.pdbx_strand_id
1 'polypeptide(L)' 'GAAVQAGVISGEDKNSGIVLLDVNPLTLGIETVGGVMSKVIPRNTVIPTKKSQVFSTAADSQPTVNINIFEGERPM' A
#
# COMPACT_ATOMS: atom_id res chain seq x y z
N GLY A 1 -16.96 -16.87 -7.28
CA GLY A 1 -16.08 -15.74 -6.94
C GLY A 1 -15.92 -14.81 -8.12
N ALA A 2 -14.92 -15.04 -8.98
CA ALA A 2 -14.58 -14.16 -10.10
C ALA A 2 -15.76 -13.83 -11.05
N ALA A 3 -16.55 -14.82 -11.47
CA ALA A 3 -17.72 -14.60 -12.33
C ALA A 3 -18.80 -13.69 -11.68
N VAL A 4 -18.96 -13.78 -10.35
CA VAL A 4 -19.90 -12.92 -9.60
C VAL A 4 -19.38 -11.48 -9.56
N GLN A 5 -18.08 -11.30 -9.28
CA GLN A 5 -17.45 -9.97 -9.30
C GLN A 5 -17.48 -9.35 -10.70
N ALA A 6 -17.31 -10.15 -11.76
CA ALA A 6 -17.46 -9.68 -13.14
C ALA A 6 -18.88 -9.16 -13.43
N GLY A 7 -19.91 -9.87 -12.97
CA GLY A 7 -21.31 -9.44 -13.07
C GLY A 7 -21.61 -8.13 -12.30
N VAL A 8 -20.99 -7.94 -11.13
CA VAL A 8 -21.10 -6.69 -10.35
C VAL A 8 -20.45 -5.52 -11.10
N ILE A 9 -19.27 -5.73 -11.70
CA ILE A 9 -18.57 -4.69 -12.49
C ILE A 9 -19.33 -4.37 -13.79
N SER A 10 -19.99 -5.36 -14.41
CA SER A 10 -20.78 -5.18 -15.64
C SER A 10 -22.18 -4.57 -15.40
N GLY A 11 -22.56 -4.31 -14.15
CA GLY A 11 -23.84 -3.67 -13.82
C GLY A 11 -25.06 -4.58 -13.90
N GLU A 12 -24.91 -5.91 -13.75
CA GLU A 12 -26.07 -6.80 -13.64
C GLU A 12 -26.78 -6.59 -12.29
N ASP A 13 -27.97 -6.00 -12.32
CA ASP A 13 -28.77 -5.58 -11.15
C ASP A 13 -29.07 -6.69 -10.12
N LYS A 14 -28.90 -7.97 -10.48
CA LYS A 14 -29.16 -9.11 -9.60
C LYS A 14 -28.17 -9.23 -8.42
N ASN A 15 -27.02 -8.56 -8.48
CA ASN A 15 -25.97 -8.62 -7.46
C ASN A 15 -25.72 -7.29 -6.73
N SER A 16 -26.64 -6.31 -6.83
CA SER A 16 -26.45 -4.93 -6.34
C SER A 16 -26.32 -4.76 -4.80
N GLY A 17 -26.31 -5.86 -4.04
CA GLY A 17 -26.18 -5.88 -2.58
C GLY A 17 -24.82 -6.36 -2.06
N ILE A 18 -23.86 -6.70 -2.93
CA ILE A 18 -22.56 -7.22 -2.52
C ILE A 18 -21.62 -6.05 -2.19
N VAL A 19 -21.19 -5.96 -0.93
CA VAL A 19 -20.12 -5.04 -0.49
C VAL A 19 -18.81 -5.84 -0.40
N LEU A 20 -17.85 -5.48 -1.25
CA LEU A 20 -16.51 -6.07 -1.21
C LEU A 20 -15.55 -5.10 -0.53
N LEU A 21 -14.94 -5.54 0.58
CA LEU A 21 -13.85 -4.86 1.26
C LEU A 21 -12.60 -5.72 1.10
N ASP A 22 -11.67 -5.25 0.29
CA ASP A 22 -10.40 -5.92 0.06
C ASP A 22 -9.28 -5.26 0.87
N VAL A 23 -8.17 -5.98 1.10
CA VAL A 23 -7.05 -5.50 1.92
C VAL A 23 -5.70 -5.83 1.28
N ASN A 24 -4.67 -5.00 1.52
CA ASN A 24 -3.32 -5.31 1.04
C ASN A 24 -2.69 -6.48 1.85
N PRO A 25 -2.01 -7.43 1.20
CA PRO A 25 -1.50 -8.64 1.87
C PRO A 25 -0.27 -8.39 2.76
N LEU A 26 0.59 -7.45 2.37
CA LEU A 26 1.87 -7.17 3.02
C LEU A 26 2.05 -5.67 3.29
N THR A 27 2.85 -5.35 4.29
CA THR A 27 3.23 -3.98 4.58
C THR A 27 4.07 -3.39 3.44
N LEU A 28 3.68 -2.20 2.99
CA LEU A 28 4.45 -1.36 2.08
C LEU A 28 5.18 -0.30 2.91
N GLY A 29 6.46 -0.14 2.64
CA GLY A 29 7.30 0.84 3.31
C GLY A 29 8.41 1.34 2.41
N ILE A 30 9.15 2.32 2.90
CA ILE A 30 10.33 2.82 2.23
C ILE A 30 11.57 2.56 3.07
N GLU A 31 12.71 2.37 2.42
CA GLU A 31 13.99 2.30 3.11
C GLU A 31 14.43 3.69 3.57
N THR A 32 14.85 3.75 4.83
CA THR A 32 15.40 4.96 5.47
C THR A 32 16.87 4.76 5.80
N VAL A 33 17.50 5.83 6.27
CA VAL A 33 18.93 5.83 6.60
C VAL A 33 19.23 4.73 7.62
N GLY A 34 20.26 3.92 7.34
CA GLY A 34 20.62 2.77 8.18
C GLY A 34 19.98 1.45 7.75
N GLY A 35 19.33 1.40 6.57
CA GLY A 35 18.74 0.17 6.03
C GLY A 35 17.41 -0.21 6.67
N VAL A 36 16.84 0.66 7.50
CA VAL A 36 15.60 0.38 8.24
C VAL A 36 14.38 0.67 7.37
N MET A 37 13.44 -0.27 7.33
CA MET A 37 12.16 -0.10 6.63
C MET A 37 11.17 0.72 7.45
N SER A 38 10.86 1.94 6.99
CA SER A 38 9.77 2.75 7.55
C SER A 38 8.45 2.33 6.90
N LYS A 39 7.53 1.79 7.70
CA LYS A 39 6.20 1.32 7.24
C LYS A 39 5.30 2.52 6.89
N VAL A 40 4.75 2.53 5.66
CA VAL A 40 3.84 3.59 5.18
C VAL A 40 2.39 3.08 5.12
N ILE A 41 2.18 1.88 4.59
CA ILE A 41 0.88 1.20 4.56
C ILE A 41 1.06 -0.17 5.21
N PRO A 42 0.52 -0.41 6.42
CA PRO A 42 0.64 -1.70 7.08
C PRO A 42 -0.15 -2.79 6.35
N ARG A 43 0.23 -4.06 6.52
CA ARG A 43 -0.57 -5.20 6.04
C ARG A 43 -2.02 -5.14 6.54
N ASN A 44 -2.92 -5.74 5.78
CA ASN A 44 -4.36 -5.81 6.05
C ASN A 44 -5.07 -4.43 6.10
N THR A 45 -4.49 -3.39 5.50
CA THR A 45 -5.18 -2.11 5.30
C THR A 45 -6.19 -2.25 4.17
N VAL A 46 -7.42 -1.76 4.41
CA VAL A 46 -8.50 -1.77 3.41
C VAL A 46 -8.10 -0.94 2.18
N ILE A 47 -8.31 -1.50 0.99
CA ILE A 47 -8.08 -0.81 -0.29
C ILE A 47 -9.41 -0.38 -0.92
N PRO A 48 -9.45 0.76 -1.63
CA PRO A 48 -8.34 1.68 -1.94
C PRO A 48 -7.94 2.55 -0.73
N THR A 49 -6.63 2.81 -0.56
CA THR A 49 -6.09 3.67 0.49
C THR A 49 -5.00 4.58 -0.04
N LYS A 50 -4.80 5.73 0.62
CA LYS A 50 -3.72 6.67 0.35
C LYS A 50 -3.07 7.09 1.67
N LYS A 51 -1.74 7.02 1.73
CA LYS A 51 -0.93 7.50 2.85
C LYS A 51 0.17 8.41 2.32
N SER A 52 0.42 9.49 3.04
CA SER A 52 1.47 10.46 2.73
C SER A 52 2.28 10.69 4.01
N GLN A 53 3.60 10.68 3.87
CA GLN A 53 4.53 10.95 4.96
C GLN A 53 5.64 11.84 4.43
N VAL A 54 6.06 12.82 5.25
CA VAL A 54 7.12 13.75 4.91
C VAL A 54 8.45 13.15 5.37
N PHE A 55 9.43 13.10 4.47
CA PHE A 55 10.79 12.66 4.73
C PHE A 55 11.77 13.81 4.52
N SER A 56 12.96 13.72 5.11
CA SER A 56 14.03 14.72 4.99
C SER A 56 15.36 14.06 4.64
N THR A 57 16.35 14.90 4.35
CA THR A 57 17.71 14.48 4.00
C THR A 57 18.46 13.93 5.20
N ALA A 58 19.35 12.98 4.95
CA ALA A 58 20.16 12.31 5.97
C ALA A 58 21.39 13.11 6.38
N ALA A 59 21.86 14.00 5.50
CA ALA A 59 23.08 14.78 5.64
C ALA A 59 22.90 16.19 5.09
N ASP A 60 23.73 17.11 5.59
CA ASP A 60 23.75 18.50 5.13
C ASP A 60 24.13 18.58 3.65
N SER A 61 23.47 19.48 2.91
CA SER A 61 23.70 19.70 1.47
C SER A 61 23.49 18.46 0.58
N GLN A 62 22.64 17.50 0.98
CA GLN A 62 22.30 16.34 0.15
C GLN A 62 21.39 16.77 -1.04
N PRO A 63 21.84 16.66 -2.30
CA PRO A 63 21.11 17.18 -3.45
C PRO A 63 19.97 16.26 -3.93
N THR A 64 20.04 14.96 -3.61
CA THR A 64 19.11 13.95 -4.10
C THR A 64 18.75 12.96 -2.99
N VAL A 65 17.48 12.55 -2.94
CA VAL A 65 16.98 11.47 -2.09
C VAL A 65 16.55 10.31 -2.97
N ASN A 66 16.98 9.10 -2.64
CA ASN A 66 16.50 7.88 -3.29
C ASN A 66 15.35 7.27 -2.47
N ILE A 67 14.24 6.93 -3.13
CA ILE A 67 13.07 6.34 -2.48
C ILE A 67 12.92 4.91 -3.00
N ASN A 68 13.44 3.96 -2.23
CA ASN A 68 13.26 2.54 -2.51
C ASN A 68 12.00 2.04 -1.80
N ILE A 69 11.07 1.46 -2.56
CA ILE A 69 9.82 0.90 -2.03
C ILE A 69 10.00 -0.60 -1.79
N PHE A 70 9.63 -1.06 -0.59
CA PHE A 70 9.70 -2.46 -0.18
C PHE A 70 8.34 -2.99 0.24
N GLU A 71 8.15 -4.30 0.04
CA GLU A 71 6.99 -5.05 0.46
C GLU A 71 7.43 -6.23 1.35
N GLY A 72 6.89 -6.30 2.57
CA GLY A 72 7.21 -7.39 3.50
C GLY A 72 7.09 -6.99 4.98
N GLU A 73 7.27 -7.98 5.86
CA GLU A 73 7.12 -7.80 7.32
C GLU A 73 8.45 -7.87 8.08
N ARG A 74 9.56 -8.12 7.40
CA ARG A 74 10.86 -8.23 8.05
C ARG A 74 11.34 -6.85 8.48
N PRO A 75 11.69 -6.65 9.76
CA PRO A 75 12.47 -5.48 10.15
C PRO A 75 13.88 -5.69 9.58
N MET A 76 14.24 -4.93 8.55
CA MET A 76 15.64 -4.73 8.21
C MET A 76 16.28 -3.84 9.26
#